data_AF-A0A8T2ZN17-F1
#
_entry.id   AF-A0A8T2ZN17-F1
#
_cell.length_a   1.000
_cell.length_b   1.000
_cell.length_c   1.000
_cell.angle_alpha   90.00
_cell.angle_beta   90.00
_cell.angle_gamma   90.00
#
_symmetry.space_group_name_H-M   'P 1'
#
loop_
_entity.id
_entity.type
_entity.pdbx_description
1 polymer ?
#
loop_
_entity_poly.entity_id
_entity_poly.type
_entity_poly.pdbx_seq_one_letter_code
_entity_poly.pdbx_strand_id
1 'polypeptide(L)' 'MAGKLMHALQYDSYGGGAAGLKHVEVPVPSAKKDEVLLKLEATSLNPYDFKIQKGVARPFLPRSFPYIP' A
#
# COMPACT_ATOMS: atom_id res chain seq x y z
N MET A 1 1.88 -23.17 -8.74
CA MET A 1 1.07 -22.30 -9.64
C MET A 1 1.45 -20.87 -9.33
N ALA A 2 1.99 -20.11 -10.29
CA ALA A 2 2.23 -18.68 -10.07
C ALA A 2 0.86 -18.00 -9.89
N GLY A 3 0.66 -17.33 -8.76
CA GLY A 3 -0.58 -16.59 -8.50
C GLY A 3 -0.74 -15.45 -9.50
N LYS A 4 -1.98 -15.09 -9.81
CA LYS A 4 -2.28 -13.92 -10.65
C LYS A 4 -1.65 -12.67 -10.03
N LEU A 5 -0.98 -11.85 -10.84
CA LEU A 5 -0.41 -10.57 -10.41
C LEU A 5 -1.41 -9.42 -10.58
N MET A 6 -1.20 -8.34 -9.85
CA MET A 6 -1.88 -7.04 -9.99
C MET A 6 -0.87 -5.90 -9.90
N HIS A 7 -1.20 -4.78 -10.53
CA HIS A 7 -0.43 -3.54 -10.38
C HIS A 7 -0.76 -2.84 -9.06
N ALA A 8 0.27 -2.30 -8.40
CA ALA A 8 0.12 -1.49 -7.20
C ALA A 8 1.15 -0.36 -7.14
N LEU A 9 0.91 0.59 -6.24
CA LEU A 9 1.91 1.58 -5.82
C LEU A 9 2.42 1.20 -4.42
N GLN A 10 3.73 1.23 -4.23
CA GLN A 10 4.34 0.98 -2.92
C GLN A 10 5.45 1.98 -2.61
N TYR A 11 5.77 2.13 -1.33
CA TYR A 11 6.99 2.79 -0.86
C TYR A 11 7.72 1.90 0.15
N ASP A 12 9.06 2.01 0.17
CA ASP A 12 9.96 1.16 0.97
C ASP A 12 10.65 1.94 2.12
N SER A 13 10.38 3.23 2.22
CA SER A 13 10.98 4.13 3.19
C SER A 13 10.06 5.30 3.49
N TYR A 14 10.27 5.94 4.64
CA TYR A 14 9.55 7.16 5.01
C TYR A 14 10.11 8.38 4.29
N GLY A 15 9.26 9.37 4.02
CA GLY A 15 9.68 10.72 3.58
C GLY A 15 10.00 10.87 2.10
N GLY A 16 9.86 9.82 1.28
CA GLY A 16 10.14 9.88 -0.17
C GLY A 16 9.13 10.69 -0.99
N GLY A 17 7.98 11.05 -0.42
CA GLY A 17 6.92 11.76 -1.12
C GLY A 17 6.46 11.02 -2.37
N ALA A 18 5.98 11.76 -3.38
CA ALA A 18 5.57 11.16 -4.66
C ALA A 18 6.73 10.47 -5.39
N ALA A 19 7.97 11.00 -5.31
CA ALA A 19 9.14 10.41 -5.96
C ALA A 19 9.54 9.04 -5.37
N GLY A 20 9.16 8.78 -4.12
CA GLY A 20 9.37 7.49 -3.45
C GLY A 20 8.32 6.43 -3.78
N LEU A 21 7.24 6.77 -4.50
CA LEU A 21 6.23 5.81 -4.93
C LEU A 21 6.72 5.02 -6.14
N LYS A 22 6.66 3.68 -6.04
CA LYS A 22 7.11 2.75 -7.07
C LYS A 22 5.91 1.99 -7.62
N HIS A 23 5.76 1.98 -8.95
CA HIS A 23 4.83 1.08 -9.63
C HIS A 23 5.41 -0.33 -9.61
N VAL A 24 4.61 -1.29 -9.17
CA VAL A 24 5.04 -2.69 -9.04
C VAL A 24 3.95 -3.67 -9.45
N GLU A 25 4.36 -4.90 -9.73
CA GLU A 25 3.46 -6.05 -9.80
C GLU A 25 3.61 -6.88 -8.54
N VAL A 26 2.48 -7.21 -7.90
CA VAL A 26 2.41 -8.04 -6.70
C VAL A 26 1.36 -9.13 -6.87
N PRO A 27 1.43 -10.25 -6.15
CA PRO A 27 0.37 -11.24 -6.16
C PRO A 27 -0.97 -10.63 -5.72
N VAL A 28 -2.06 -10.97 -6.41
CA VAL A 28 -3.42 -10.66 -5.94
C VAL A 28 -3.61 -11.31 -4.56
N PRO A 29 -4.07 -10.57 -3.54
CA PRO A 29 -4.23 -11.12 -2.19
C PRO A 29 -5.36 -12.15 -2.16
N SER A 30 -5.24 -13.12 -1.25
CA SER A 30 -6.31 -14.06 -0.93
C SER A 30 -7.12 -13.53 0.25
N ALA A 31 -8.44 -13.42 0.09
CA ALA A 31 -9.33 -13.06 1.19
C ALA A 31 -9.36 -14.16 2.26
N LYS A 32 -9.28 -13.77 3.54
CA LYS A 32 -9.51 -14.66 4.69
C LYS A 32 -11.02 -14.85 4.93
N LYS A 33 -11.36 -15.63 5.97
CA LYS A 33 -12.74 -16.03 6.30
C LYS A 33 -13.74 -14.87 6.37
N ASP A 34 -13.32 -13.70 6.84
CA ASP A 34 -14.18 -12.52 7.06
C ASP A 34 -13.75 -11.31 6.21
N GLU A 35 -13.03 -11.54 5.12
CA GLU A 35 -12.57 -10.51 4.19
C GLU A 35 -13.22 -10.71 2.82
N VAL A 36 -13.30 -9.64 2.02
CA VAL A 36 -13.72 -9.70 0.62
C VAL A 36 -12.59 -9.25 -0.28
N LEU A 37 -12.42 -9.93 -1.43
CA LEU A 37 -11.48 -9.51 -2.46
C LEU A 37 -12.20 -8.58 -3.43
N LEU A 38 -11.79 -7.30 -3.44
CA LEU A 38 -12.39 -6.28 -4.30
C LEU A 38 -11.53 -6.03 -5.53
N LYS A 39 -12.16 -6.01 -6.70
CA LYS A 39 -11.59 -5.40 -7.90
C LYS A 39 -11.93 -3.92 -7.84
N LEU A 40 -10.94 -3.09 -7.51
CA LEU A 40 -11.15 -1.64 -7.37
C LEU A 40 -11.46 -1.00 -8.72
N GLU A 41 -12.53 -0.21 -8.78
CA GLU A 41 -12.88 0.66 -9.92
C GLU A 41 -12.37 2.09 -9.70
N ALA A 42 -12.31 2.53 -8.44
CA ALA A 42 -11.77 3.81 -8.01
C ALA A 42 -11.22 3.70 -6.58
N THR A 43 -10.28 4.59 -6.24
CA THR A 43 -9.79 4.81 -4.87
C THR A 43 -9.57 6.31 -4.64
N SER A 44 -9.63 6.76 -3.39
CA SER A 44 -9.45 8.16 -3.01
C SER A 44 -8.21 8.34 -2.14
N LEU A 45 -7.52 9.47 -2.29
CA LEU A 45 -6.45 9.87 -1.38
C LEU A 45 -7.01 10.71 -0.24
N ASN A 46 -6.55 10.43 0.98
CA ASN A 46 -6.81 11.20 2.18
C ASN A 46 -5.52 11.89 2.64
N PRO A 47 -5.61 13.07 3.32
CA PRO A 47 -4.42 13.74 3.86
C PRO A 47 -3.59 12.85 4.80
N TYR A 48 -4.21 11.85 5.41
CA TYR A 48 -3.55 10.93 6.33
C TYR A 48 -2.56 9.99 5.64
N ASP A 49 -2.80 9.61 4.38
CA ASP A 49 -1.95 8.67 3.64
C ASP A 49 -0.52 9.23 3.49
N PHE A 50 -0.42 10.51 3.14
CA PHE A 50 0.86 11.22 3.06
C PHE A 50 1.51 11.42 4.43
N LYS A 51 0.73 11.62 5.49
CA LYS A 51 1.26 11.73 6.87
C LYS A 51 1.86 10.41 7.34
N ILE A 52 1.27 9.27 6.96
CA ILE A 52 1.84 7.94 7.20
C ILE A 52 3.16 7.79 6.44
N GLN A 53 3.19 8.08 5.13
CA GLN A 53 4.41 7.98 4.33
C GLN A 53 5.52 8.92 4.83
N LYS A 54 5.17 10.12 5.29
CA LYS A 54 6.12 11.07 5.91
C LYS A 54 6.65 10.59 7.27
N GLY A 55 6.01 9.59 7.88
CA GLY A 55 6.41 8.99 9.14
C GLY A 55 5.89 9.72 10.38
N VAL A 56 4.89 10.60 10.24
CA VAL A 56 4.31 11.37 11.36
C VAL A 56 3.69 10.44 12.41
N ALA A 57 3.08 9.33 11.97
CA ALA A 57 2.42 8.36 12.85
C ALA A 57 3.37 7.29 13.41
N ARG A 58 4.67 7.29 13.08
CA ARG A 58 5.62 6.22 13.44
C ARG A 58 5.66 5.82 14.93
N PRO A 59 5.57 6.75 15.90
CA PRO A 59 5.62 6.39 17.32
C PRO A 59 4.47 5.46 17.75
N PHE A 60 3.35 5.49 17.04
CA PHE A 60 2.14 4.75 17.40
C PHE A 60 1.73 3.71 16.35
N LEU A 61 2.07 3.95 15.07
CA LEU A 61 1.72 3.09 13.94
C LEU A 61 2.90 2.98 12.95
N PRO A 62 3.96 2.25 13.33
CA PRO A 62 5.04 1.95 12.40
C PRO A 62 4.52 1.02 11.29
N ARG A 63 4.74 1.41 10.03
CA ARG A 63 4.47 0.53 8.88
C ARG A 63 5.67 -0.38 8.62
N SER A 64 5.37 -1.63 8.27
CA SER A 64 6.34 -2.57 7.70
C SER A 64 6.54 -2.25 6.23
N PHE A 65 7.79 -2.29 5.77
CA PHE A 65 8.13 -2.04 4.37
C PHE A 65 8.38 -3.36 3.60
N PRO A 66 8.04 -3.41 2.30
CA PRO A 66 7.36 -2.36 1.52
C PRO A 66 5.88 -2.22 1.90
N TYR A 67 5.32 -1.00 1.75
CA TYR A 67 3.93 -0.70 2.11
C TYR A 67 3.14 -0.16 0.92
N ILE A 68 1.94 -0.68 0.72
CA ILE A 68 0.92 -0.19 -0.22
C ILE A 68 -0.05 0.67 0.60
N PRO A 69 -0.22 1.97 0.28
CA PRO A 69 -1.09 2.89 1.02
C PRO A 69 -2.57 2.55 0.95
#